data_AF-A0A6Q2X5Q2-F1
#
_entry.id   AF-A0A6Q2X5Q2-F1
#
_cell.length_a   1.000
_cell.length_b   1.000
_cell.length_c   1.000
_cell.angle_alpha   90.00
_cell.angle_beta   90.00
_cell.angle_gamma   90.00
#
_symmetry.space_group_name_H-M   'P 1'
#
loop_
_entity.id
_entity.type
_entity.pdbx_description
1 polymer ?
#
loop_
_entity_poly.entity_id
_entity_poly.type
_entity_poly.pdbx_seq_one_letter_code
_entity_poly.pdbx_strand_id
1 'polypeptide(L)'
;MSLSVKDKAIIKAFFGKIRGKSEDVGKEALSRTLVVYPQTKTYFAHWKDLSPGSAQVRKHGAVIMGGVLNAVENMDDLSAGLLNLSELHAFMLRVDPANFKTYFAHWKDLSPGSAQVRKHGAVIMGGVLNAVENMDDLSAGLLNLSELHAFMLRVDPANFKIINHNLLVALAMLFPEDFTPEVHVSVDKFLSQLALALSEKYR
;
A
#
# COMPACT_ATOMS: atom_id res chain seq x y z
N MET A 1 17.02 -7.14 9.60
CA MET A 1 16.47 -7.42 10.95
C MET A 1 15.71 -8.74 10.88
N SER A 2 15.99 -9.68 11.77
CA SER A 2 15.22 -10.93 11.94
C SER A 2 14.15 -10.73 13.02
N LEU A 3 13.04 -11.48 12.94
CA LEU A 3 11.98 -11.44 13.95
C LEU A 3 12.49 -11.99 15.28
N SER A 4 12.29 -11.25 16.38
CA SER A 4 12.59 -11.74 17.73
C SER A 4 11.60 -12.84 18.14
N VAL A 5 11.92 -13.58 19.22
CA VAL A 5 11.01 -14.57 19.80
C VAL A 5 9.67 -13.93 20.21
N LYS A 6 9.72 -12.70 20.76
CA LYS A 6 8.52 -11.94 21.13
C LYS A 6 7.68 -11.60 19.90
N ASP A 7 8.31 -11.15 18.82
CA ASP A 7 7.60 -10.82 17.58
C ASP A 7 6.90 -12.06 17.00
N LYS A 8 7.61 -13.19 16.93
CA LYS A 8 7.06 -14.46 16.44
C LYS A 8 5.85 -14.92 17.26
N ALA A 9 5.90 -14.78 18.59
CA ALA A 9 4.78 -15.14 19.45
C ALA A 9 3.56 -14.25 19.22
N ILE A 10 3.75 -12.93 19.10
CA ILE A 10 2.68 -11.97 18.81
C ILE A 10 2.04 -12.27 17.44
N ILE A 11 2.87 -12.50 16.42
CA ILE A 11 2.40 -12.82 15.06
C ILE A 11 1.59 -14.12 15.07
N LYS A 12 2.08 -15.21 15.69
CA LYS A 12 1.33 -16.47 15.80
C LYS A 12 -0.01 -16.28 16.50
N ALA A 13 -0.04 -15.56 17.62
CA ALA A 13 -1.27 -15.30 18.35
C ALA A 13 -2.28 -14.49 17.53
N PHE A 14 -1.82 -13.46 16.81
CA PHE A 14 -2.69 -12.66 15.95
C PHE A 14 -3.21 -13.47 14.77
N PHE A 15 -2.35 -14.17 14.04
CA PHE A 15 -2.74 -14.95 12.87
C PHE A 15 -3.60 -16.17 13.24
N GLY A 16 -3.48 -16.69 14.46
CA GLY A 16 -4.43 -17.67 15.02
C GLY A 16 -5.86 -17.15 15.07
N LYS A 17 -6.07 -15.85 15.38
CA LYS A 17 -7.39 -15.22 15.38
C LYS A 17 -7.93 -14.97 13.97
N ILE A 18 -7.06 -14.59 13.04
CA ILE A 18 -7.50 -14.23 11.67
C ILE A 18 -7.77 -15.46 10.80
N ARG A 19 -7.31 -16.66 11.18
CA ARG A 19 -7.48 -17.91 10.41
C ARG A 19 -8.94 -18.17 10.01
N GLY A 20 -9.89 -17.88 10.91
CA GLY A 20 -11.32 -18.02 10.63
C GLY A 20 -11.90 -16.97 9.66
N LYS A 21 -11.12 -15.94 9.31
CA LYS A 21 -11.48 -14.85 8.39
C LYS A 21 -10.57 -14.76 7.18
N SER A 22 -9.76 -15.78 6.92
CA SER A 22 -8.76 -15.76 5.83
C SER A 22 -9.37 -15.49 4.46
N GLU A 23 -10.56 -16.03 4.16
CA GLU A 23 -11.22 -15.74 2.89
C GLU A 23 -11.60 -14.25 2.77
N ASP A 24 -12.19 -13.66 3.82
CA ASP A 24 -12.58 -12.26 3.81
C ASP A 24 -11.40 -11.31 3.72
N VAL A 25 -10.35 -11.57 4.50
CA VAL A 25 -9.11 -10.78 4.49
C VAL A 25 -8.43 -10.89 3.12
N GLY A 26 -8.30 -12.10 2.59
CA GLY A 26 -7.67 -12.34 1.28
C GLY A 26 -8.46 -11.72 0.13
N LYS A 27 -9.78 -11.87 0.13
CA LYS A 27 -10.70 -11.21 -0.83
C LYS A 27 -10.51 -9.70 -0.79
N GLU A 28 -10.54 -9.10 0.40
CA GLU A 28 -10.42 -7.65 0.56
C GLU A 28 -9.05 -7.15 0.09
N ALA A 29 -7.97 -7.83 0.49
CA ALA A 29 -6.62 -7.51 0.08
C ALA A 29 -6.47 -7.57 -1.44
N LEU A 30 -6.87 -8.68 -2.08
CA LEU A 30 -6.76 -8.84 -3.53
C LEU A 30 -7.68 -7.87 -4.29
N SER A 31 -8.90 -7.63 -3.80
CA SER A 31 -9.82 -6.65 -4.40
C SER A 31 -9.20 -5.26 -4.40
N ARG A 32 -8.61 -4.84 -3.29
CA ARG A 32 -7.87 -3.57 -3.20
C ARG A 32 -6.69 -3.56 -4.13
N THR A 33 -5.90 -4.63 -4.20
CA THR A 33 -4.76 -4.70 -5.12
C THR A 33 -5.18 -4.51 -6.57
N LEU A 34 -6.23 -5.18 -7.03
CA LEU A 34 -6.71 -5.06 -8.41
C LEU A 34 -7.31 -3.68 -8.73
N VAL A 35 -7.91 -3.01 -7.74
CA VAL A 35 -8.48 -1.67 -7.92
C VAL A 35 -7.41 -0.58 -7.85
N VAL A 36 -6.51 -0.67 -6.87
CA VAL A 36 -5.48 0.34 -6.57
C VAL A 36 -4.26 0.18 -7.48
N TYR A 37 -3.97 -1.02 -7.97
CA TYR A 37 -2.84 -1.27 -8.86
C TYR A 37 -3.34 -1.96 -10.14
N PRO A 38 -4.02 -1.24 -11.05
CA PRO A 38 -4.65 -1.85 -12.23
C PRO A 38 -3.67 -2.59 -13.14
N GLN A 39 -2.38 -2.23 -13.15
CA GLN A 39 -1.34 -2.96 -13.85
C GLN A 39 -1.23 -4.43 -13.41
N THR A 40 -1.60 -4.74 -12.16
CA THR A 40 -1.59 -6.12 -11.65
C THR A 40 -2.67 -7.01 -12.28
N LYS A 41 -3.72 -6.43 -12.88
CA LYS A 41 -4.78 -7.18 -13.59
C LYS A 41 -4.23 -7.99 -14.76
N THR A 42 -3.10 -7.59 -15.34
CA THR A 42 -2.45 -8.31 -16.44
C THR A 42 -2.08 -9.75 -16.07
N TYR A 43 -1.67 -10.01 -14.83
CA TYR A 43 -1.39 -11.37 -14.32
C TYR A 43 -2.65 -12.24 -14.19
N PHE A 44 -3.83 -11.61 -14.16
CA PHE A 44 -5.12 -12.28 -14.01
C PHE A 44 -6.01 -12.12 -15.25
N ALA A 45 -5.45 -11.78 -16.41
CA ALA A 45 -6.21 -11.57 -17.65
C ALA A 45 -6.99 -12.82 -18.12
N HIS A 46 -6.61 -14.01 -17.63
CA HIS A 46 -7.31 -15.27 -17.87
C HIS A 46 -8.60 -15.42 -17.02
N TRP A 47 -8.83 -14.54 -16.04
CA TRP A 47 -10.07 -14.53 -15.26
C TRP A 47 -11.17 -13.76 -15.96
N LYS A 48 -12.34 -14.39 -16.05
CA LYS A 48 -13.57 -13.78 -16.59
C LYS A 48 -14.07 -12.59 -15.77
N ASP A 49 -13.84 -12.56 -14.46
CA ASP A 49 -14.33 -11.50 -13.58
C ASP A 49 -13.28 -11.09 -12.52
N LEU A 50 -12.79 -9.86 -12.65
CA LEU A 50 -11.83 -9.22 -11.76
C LEU A 50 -12.48 -8.17 -10.83
N SER A 51 -13.82 -8.12 -10.78
CA SER A 51 -14.52 -7.19 -9.89
C SER A 51 -14.27 -7.52 -8.41
N PRO A 52 -14.26 -6.51 -7.52
CA PRO A 52 -14.17 -6.73 -6.09
C PRO A 52 -15.21 -7.75 -5.60
N GLY A 53 -14.76 -8.79 -4.90
CA GLY A 53 -15.63 -9.83 -4.36
C GLY A 53 -16.11 -10.90 -5.35
N SER A 54 -15.64 -10.90 -6.62
CA SER A 54 -15.93 -11.98 -7.56
C SER A 54 -15.52 -13.35 -7.01
N ALA A 55 -16.13 -14.42 -7.49
CA ALA A 55 -15.80 -15.78 -7.05
C ALA A 55 -14.31 -16.12 -7.26
N GLN A 56 -13.70 -15.59 -8.34
CA GLN A 56 -12.29 -15.80 -8.66
C GLN A 56 -11.38 -15.03 -7.69
N VAL A 57 -11.72 -13.77 -7.41
CA VAL A 57 -11.01 -12.93 -6.43
C VAL A 57 -11.11 -13.51 -5.02
N ARG A 58 -12.28 -13.98 -4.59
CA ARG A 58 -12.46 -14.65 -3.30
C ARG A 58 -11.61 -15.91 -3.18
N LYS A 59 -11.71 -16.79 -4.17
CA LYS A 59 -10.98 -18.06 -4.17
C LYS A 59 -9.47 -17.84 -4.12
N HIS A 60 -8.94 -16.94 -4.95
CA HIS A 60 -7.51 -16.68 -4.95
C HIS A 60 -7.04 -15.89 -3.72
N GLY A 61 -7.87 -15.00 -3.18
CA GLY A 61 -7.63 -14.36 -1.89
C GLY A 61 -7.41 -15.39 -0.77
N ALA A 62 -8.22 -16.46 -0.73
CA ALA A 62 -8.03 -17.55 0.22
C ALA A 62 -6.70 -18.31 -0.01
N VAL A 63 -6.29 -18.51 -1.27
CA VAL A 63 -4.98 -19.11 -1.61
C VAL A 63 -3.81 -18.25 -1.09
N ILE A 64 -3.87 -16.94 -1.29
CA ILE A 64 -2.87 -15.99 -0.77
C ILE A 64 -2.77 -16.12 0.75
N MET A 65 -3.90 -16.10 1.45
CA MET A 65 -3.91 -16.24 2.91
C MET A 65 -3.43 -17.61 3.39
N GLY A 66 -3.65 -18.68 2.63
CA GLY A 66 -3.04 -19.99 2.89
C GLY A 66 -1.51 -19.93 2.85
N GLY A 67 -0.95 -19.25 1.84
CA GLY A 67 0.50 -19.01 1.76
C GLY A 67 1.04 -18.18 2.93
N VAL A 68 0.32 -17.13 3.33
CA VAL A 68 0.70 -16.30 4.49
C VAL A 68 0.64 -17.10 5.79
N LEU A 69 -0.39 -17.92 6.01
CA LEU A 69 -0.50 -18.77 7.19
C LEU A 69 0.63 -19.80 7.24
N ASN A 70 0.97 -20.41 6.09
CA ASN A 70 2.12 -21.30 5.98
C ASN A 70 3.45 -20.58 6.31
N ALA A 71 3.61 -19.32 5.91
CA ALA A 71 4.77 -18.51 6.29
C ALA A 71 4.81 -18.27 7.82
N VAL A 72 3.67 -18.02 8.45
CA VAL A 72 3.58 -17.84 9.91
C VAL A 72 3.93 -19.12 10.67
N GLU A 73 3.58 -20.28 10.13
CA GLU A 73 3.97 -21.58 10.70
C GLU A 73 5.49 -21.82 10.58
N ASN A 74 6.13 -21.30 9.54
CA ASN A 74 7.55 -21.52 9.21
C ASN A 74 8.45 -20.27 9.44
N MET A 75 8.11 -19.37 10.37
CA MET A 75 8.87 -18.12 10.60
C MET A 75 10.34 -18.30 11.04
N ASP A 76 10.74 -19.52 11.41
CA ASP A 76 12.12 -19.86 11.74
C ASP A 76 12.96 -20.19 10.48
N ASP A 77 12.31 -20.66 9.41
CA ASP A 77 12.94 -20.93 8.11
C ASP A 77 11.92 -20.72 6.97
N LEU A 78 11.74 -19.45 6.59
CA LEU A 78 10.82 -19.08 5.51
C LEU A 78 11.29 -19.59 4.14
N SER A 79 12.60 -19.72 3.94
CA SER A 79 13.18 -20.19 2.69
C SER A 79 12.77 -21.62 2.41
N ALA A 80 12.88 -22.50 3.41
CA ALA A 80 12.39 -23.87 3.31
C ALA A 80 10.85 -23.90 3.28
N GLY A 81 10.19 -23.18 4.18
CA GLY A 81 8.72 -23.23 4.33
C GLY A 81 7.94 -22.74 3.11
N LEU A 82 8.52 -21.82 2.32
CA LEU A 82 7.89 -21.25 1.12
C LEU A 82 8.53 -21.70 -0.19
N LEU A 83 9.41 -22.70 -0.18
CA LEU A 83 10.19 -23.13 -1.35
C LEU A 83 9.29 -23.38 -2.58
N ASN A 84 8.26 -24.20 -2.43
CA ASN A 84 7.34 -24.53 -3.53
C ASN A 84 6.61 -23.29 -4.08
N LEU A 85 6.24 -22.34 -3.20
CA LEU A 85 5.58 -21.10 -3.61
C LEU A 85 6.55 -20.17 -4.34
N SER A 86 7.81 -20.12 -3.87
CA SER A 86 8.90 -19.38 -4.50
C SER A 86 9.19 -19.92 -5.91
N GLU A 87 9.34 -21.24 -6.06
CA GLU A 87 9.58 -21.90 -7.34
C GLU A 87 8.42 -21.68 -8.32
N LEU A 88 7.17 -21.77 -7.85
CA LEU A 88 5.98 -21.45 -8.64
C LEU A 88 6.07 -20.02 -9.23
N HIS A 89 6.40 -19.03 -8.40
CA HIS A 89 6.49 -17.64 -8.85
C HIS A 89 7.68 -17.40 -9.77
N ALA A 90 8.84 -18.00 -9.46
CA ALA A 90 10.07 -17.81 -10.21
C ALA A 90 10.03 -18.46 -11.59
N PHE A 91 9.55 -19.70 -11.69
CA PHE A 91 9.72 -20.50 -12.91
C PHE A 91 8.46 -20.59 -13.76
N MET A 92 7.28 -20.59 -13.15
CA MET A 92 6.02 -20.78 -13.86
C MET A 92 5.26 -19.48 -14.06
N LEU A 93 4.99 -18.73 -12.99
CA LEU A 93 4.18 -17.51 -13.08
C LEU A 93 4.98 -16.31 -13.61
N ARG A 94 6.29 -16.27 -13.33
CA ARG A 94 7.23 -15.22 -13.78
C ARG A 94 6.68 -13.82 -13.57
N VAL A 95 6.04 -13.60 -12.43
CA VAL A 95 5.52 -12.28 -12.06
C VAL A 95 6.71 -11.34 -11.94
N ASP A 96 6.69 -10.22 -12.67
CA ASP A 96 7.80 -9.28 -12.68
C ASP A 96 8.10 -8.80 -11.25
N PRO A 97 9.35 -8.91 -10.75
CA PRO A 97 9.76 -8.29 -9.50
C PRO A 97 9.43 -6.79 -9.40
N ALA A 98 9.21 -6.10 -10.52
CA ALA A 98 8.76 -4.72 -10.59
C ALA A 98 7.35 -4.50 -10.00
N ASN A 99 6.47 -5.50 -9.99
CA ASN A 99 5.22 -5.44 -9.19
C ASN A 99 5.49 -5.43 -7.68
N PHE A 100 6.75 -5.66 -7.29
CA PHE A 100 7.26 -5.61 -5.93
C PHE A 100 8.31 -4.49 -5.75
N LYS A 101 8.66 -3.70 -6.78
CA LYS A 101 9.64 -2.59 -6.69
C LYS A 101 9.00 -1.21 -6.74
N THR A 102 9.65 -0.28 -6.05
CA THR A 102 9.19 1.08 -5.71
C THR A 102 9.59 2.13 -6.75
N TYR A 103 8.81 3.22 -6.87
CA TYR A 103 9.09 4.44 -7.66
C TYR A 103 10.49 5.08 -7.47
N PHE A 104 11.22 4.69 -6.41
CA PHE A 104 12.50 5.27 -6.01
C PHE A 104 13.72 4.41 -6.36
N ALA A 105 13.68 3.65 -7.46
CA ALA A 105 14.77 2.77 -7.89
C ALA A 105 16.12 3.49 -8.13
N HIS A 106 16.11 4.82 -8.29
CA HIS A 106 17.29 5.66 -8.45
C HIS A 106 17.95 6.06 -7.11
N TRP A 107 17.32 5.76 -5.96
CA TRP A 107 17.91 6.00 -4.65
C TRP A 107 18.83 4.85 -4.26
N LYS A 108 20.00 5.21 -3.73
CA LYS A 108 21.00 4.24 -3.26
C LYS A 108 20.60 3.62 -1.93
N ASP A 109 19.79 4.34 -1.14
CA ASP A 109 19.34 3.90 0.17
C ASP A 109 17.86 4.25 0.41
N LEU A 110 17.04 3.22 0.46
CA LEU A 110 15.60 3.26 0.74
C LEU A 110 15.27 2.85 2.18
N SER A 111 16.28 2.63 3.02
CA SER A 111 16.06 2.23 4.40
C SER A 111 15.34 3.32 5.20
N PRO A 112 14.52 2.94 6.21
CA PRO A 112 13.90 3.90 7.10
C PRO A 112 14.95 4.84 7.71
N GLY A 113 14.70 6.14 7.58
CA GLY A 113 15.60 7.16 8.10
C GLY A 113 16.82 7.46 7.21
N SER A 114 16.95 6.91 6.00
CA SER A 114 18.02 7.33 5.08
C SER A 114 17.94 8.82 4.74
N ALA A 115 19.06 9.42 4.36
CA ALA A 115 19.08 10.84 3.97
C ALA A 115 18.15 11.14 2.78
N GLN A 116 18.03 10.21 1.83
CA GLN A 116 17.18 10.36 0.65
C GLN A 116 15.69 10.32 1.04
N VAL A 117 15.31 9.33 1.87
CA VAL A 117 13.94 9.19 2.38
C VAL A 117 13.54 10.40 3.21
N ARG A 118 14.39 10.87 4.13
CA ARG A 118 14.11 12.07 4.96
C ARG A 118 13.95 13.32 4.10
N LYS A 119 14.83 13.53 3.13
CA LYS A 119 14.79 14.70 2.24
C LYS A 119 13.48 14.73 1.44
N HIS A 120 13.08 13.59 0.87
CA HIS A 120 11.84 13.55 0.10
C HIS A 120 10.59 13.62 1.00
N GLY A 121 10.62 13.04 2.20
CA GLY A 121 9.56 13.22 3.19
C GLY A 121 9.30 14.70 3.52
N ALA A 122 10.37 15.51 3.64
CA ALA A 122 10.23 16.95 3.82
C ALA A 122 9.57 17.64 2.60
N VAL A 123 9.89 17.22 1.38
CA VAL A 123 9.25 17.73 0.16
C VAL A 123 7.75 17.40 0.15
N ILE A 124 7.38 16.16 0.50
CA ILE A 124 5.98 15.74 0.60
C ILE A 124 5.24 16.60 1.63
N MET A 125 5.79 16.75 2.83
CA MET A 125 5.15 17.57 3.86
C MET A 125 5.07 19.05 3.48
N GLY A 126 6.05 19.59 2.76
CA GLY A 126 5.96 20.94 2.18
C GLY A 126 4.77 21.07 1.22
N GLY A 127 4.54 20.08 0.36
CA GLY A 127 3.36 20.04 -0.52
C GLY A 127 2.03 19.94 0.25
N VAL A 128 1.98 19.13 1.31
CA VAL A 128 0.79 19.03 2.17
C VAL A 128 0.51 20.35 2.90
N LEU A 129 1.53 21.03 3.41
CA LEU A 129 1.37 22.33 4.06
C LEU A 129 0.92 23.42 3.07
N ASN A 130 1.47 23.44 1.86
CA ASN A 130 0.96 24.32 0.80
C ASN A 130 -0.52 24.03 0.47
N ALA A 131 -0.96 22.77 0.51
CA ALA A 131 -2.37 22.45 0.34
C ALA A 131 -3.25 22.96 1.50
N VAL A 132 -2.74 22.95 2.74
CA VAL A 132 -3.44 23.56 3.89
C VAL A 132 -3.62 25.07 3.67
N GLU A 133 -2.61 25.76 3.16
CA GLU A 133 -2.68 27.20 2.82
C GLU A 133 -3.68 27.52 1.70
N ASN A 134 -4.00 26.54 0.85
CA ASN A 134 -4.91 26.69 -0.29
C ASN A 134 -6.20 25.86 -0.11
N MET A 135 -6.63 25.58 1.13
CA MET A 135 -7.73 24.63 1.39
C MET A 135 -9.10 25.05 0.81
N ASP A 136 -9.28 26.34 0.54
CA ASP A 136 -10.51 26.87 -0.08
C ASP A 136 -10.59 26.58 -1.59
N ASP A 137 -9.45 26.43 -2.26
CA ASP A 137 -9.35 26.08 -3.69
C ASP A 137 -8.08 25.25 -3.98
N LEU A 138 -8.14 23.96 -3.63
CA LEU A 138 -7.03 23.03 -3.82
C LEU A 138 -6.69 22.81 -5.30
N SER A 139 -7.69 22.86 -6.18
CA SER A 139 -7.52 22.65 -7.62
C SER A 139 -6.64 23.75 -8.23
N ALA A 140 -6.93 25.02 -7.90
CA ALA A 140 -6.10 26.13 -8.33
C ALA A 140 -4.74 26.14 -7.61
N GLY A 141 -4.74 25.97 -6.28
CA GLY A 141 -3.53 26.07 -5.45
C GLY A 141 -2.49 24.98 -5.72
N LEU A 142 -2.90 23.83 -6.25
CA LEU A 142 -2.03 22.68 -6.52
C LEU A 142 -1.85 22.38 -8.00
N LEU A 143 -2.29 23.26 -8.89
CA LEU A 143 -2.24 23.06 -10.35
C LEU A 143 -0.86 22.58 -10.83
N ASN A 144 0.20 23.31 -10.49
CA ASN A 144 1.58 22.97 -10.89
C ASN A 144 2.02 21.60 -10.34
N LEU A 145 1.59 21.25 -9.13
CA LEU A 145 1.94 19.97 -8.51
C LEU A 145 1.16 18.81 -9.16
N SER A 146 -0.09 19.04 -9.56
CA SER A 146 -0.87 18.09 -10.34
C SER A 146 -0.24 17.84 -11.71
N GLU A 147 0.17 18.88 -12.43
CA GLU A 147 0.86 18.74 -13.73
C GLU A 147 2.18 17.98 -13.62
N LEU A 148 2.98 18.27 -12.58
CA LEU A 148 4.22 17.54 -12.30
C LEU A 148 3.94 16.05 -12.12
N HIS A 149 2.95 15.70 -11.29
CA HIS A 149 2.58 14.33 -11.04
C HIS A 149 2.03 13.65 -12.30
N ALA A 150 1.14 14.31 -13.04
CA ALA A 150 0.48 13.76 -14.22
C ALA A 150 1.42 13.55 -15.41
N PHE A 151 2.22 14.56 -15.76
CA PHE A 151 2.94 14.56 -17.04
C PHE A 151 4.38 14.10 -16.93
N MET A 152 5.05 14.43 -15.81
CA MET A 152 6.47 14.14 -15.61
C MET A 152 6.68 12.87 -14.80
N LEU A 153 6.09 12.78 -13.60
CA LEU A 153 6.31 11.66 -12.69
C LEU A 153 5.43 10.46 -13.04
N ARG A 154 4.23 10.70 -13.59
CA ARG A 154 3.24 9.70 -13.99
C ARG A 154 2.93 8.70 -12.87
N VAL A 155 2.77 9.23 -11.66
CA VAL A 155 2.43 8.42 -10.48
C VAL A 155 1.00 7.93 -10.65
N ASP A 156 0.71 6.64 -10.50
CA ASP A 156 -0.69 6.20 -10.57
C ASP A 156 -1.48 6.90 -9.45
N PRO A 157 -2.59 7.62 -9.75
CA PRO A 157 -3.40 8.33 -8.76
C PRO A 157 -3.81 7.49 -7.55
N ALA A 158 -3.91 6.18 -7.71
CA ALA A 158 -4.22 5.27 -6.62
C ALA A 158 -3.15 5.26 -5.50
N ASN A 159 -1.89 5.61 -5.80
CA ASN A 159 -0.83 5.72 -4.79
C ASN A 159 -1.04 6.88 -3.82
N PHE A 160 -1.77 7.94 -4.20
CA PHE A 160 -2.07 9.04 -3.28
C PHE A 160 -2.89 8.56 -2.08
N LYS A 161 -3.78 7.57 -2.27
CA LYS A 161 -4.54 6.98 -1.15
C LYS A 161 -3.65 6.23 -0.17
N ILE A 162 -2.57 5.63 -0.64
CA ILE A 162 -1.62 4.88 0.21
C ILE A 162 -0.83 5.85 1.07
N ILE A 163 -0.27 6.91 0.47
CA ILE A 163 0.48 7.90 1.24
C ILE A 163 -0.43 8.64 2.23
N ASN A 164 -1.67 8.95 1.85
CA ASN A 164 -2.66 9.53 2.76
C ASN A 164 -2.92 8.66 3.98
N HIS A 165 -3.14 7.36 3.78
CA HIS A 165 -3.32 6.42 4.90
C HIS A 165 -2.09 6.38 5.81
N ASN A 166 -0.89 6.33 5.22
CA ASN A 166 0.35 6.31 6.00
C ASN A 166 0.58 7.63 6.77
N LEU A 167 0.15 8.78 6.21
CA LEU A 167 0.16 10.06 6.92
C LEU A 167 -0.80 10.05 8.11
N LEU A 168 -2.02 9.53 7.96
CA LEU A 168 -2.96 9.39 9.08
C LEU A 168 -2.39 8.52 10.21
N VAL A 169 -1.76 7.40 9.86
CA VAL A 169 -1.10 6.52 10.84
C VAL A 169 0.05 7.26 11.54
N ALA A 170 0.90 7.97 10.78
CA ALA A 170 2.00 8.74 11.34
C ALA A 170 1.52 9.86 12.28
N LEU A 171 0.46 10.58 11.91
CA LEU A 171 -0.13 11.63 12.74
C LEU A 171 -0.71 11.03 14.03
N ALA A 172 -1.45 9.92 13.95
CA ALA A 172 -1.98 9.23 15.11
C ALA A 172 -0.88 8.74 16.08
N MET A 173 0.25 8.29 15.53
CA MET A 173 1.39 7.83 16.34
C MET A 173 2.17 8.99 16.98
N LEU A 174 2.34 10.11 16.29
CA LEU A 174 3.16 11.23 16.74
C LEU A 174 2.40 12.23 17.60
N PHE A 175 1.07 12.32 17.42
CA PHE A 175 0.19 13.25 18.14
C PHE A 175 -0.99 12.49 18.77
N PRO A 176 -0.75 11.46 19.60
CA PRO A 176 -1.83 10.59 20.10
C PRO A 176 -2.85 11.33 20.98
N GLU A 177 -2.46 12.44 21.61
CA GLU A 177 -3.36 13.27 22.43
C GLU A 177 -4.22 14.21 21.59
N ASP A 178 -3.68 14.73 20.48
CA ASP A 178 -4.36 15.68 19.60
C ASP A 178 -5.16 14.99 18.48
N PHE A 179 -4.84 13.73 18.15
CA PHE A 179 -5.45 13.00 17.05
C PHE A 179 -6.78 12.33 17.47
N THR A 180 -7.74 13.18 17.87
CA THR A 180 -9.10 12.76 18.24
C THR A 180 -9.85 12.16 17.05
N PRO A 181 -10.97 11.45 17.26
CA PRO A 181 -11.83 10.99 16.17
C PRO A 181 -12.26 12.09 15.20
N GLU A 182 -12.56 13.29 15.71
CA GLU A 182 -12.93 14.46 14.91
C GLU A 182 -11.77 14.94 14.04
N VAL A 183 -10.56 15.02 14.60
CA VAL A 183 -9.35 15.36 13.85
C VAL A 183 -9.06 14.30 12.78
N HIS A 184 -9.15 13.02 13.12
CA HIS A 184 -8.96 11.92 12.17
C HIS A 184 -9.91 12.06 10.96
N VAL A 185 -11.22 12.20 11.19
CA VAL A 185 -12.20 12.35 10.11
C VAL A 185 -11.94 13.61 9.28
N SER A 186 -11.53 14.70 9.91
CA SER A 186 -11.26 15.97 9.21
C SER A 186 -10.01 15.88 8.33
N VAL A 187 -8.93 15.28 8.85
CA VAL A 187 -7.68 15.08 8.11
C VAL A 187 -7.86 14.06 6.99
N ASP A 188 -8.62 12.98 7.20
CA ASP A 188 -8.91 11.99 6.14
C ASP A 188 -9.68 12.61 4.96
N LYS A 189 -10.67 13.46 5.25
CA LYS A 189 -11.38 14.25 4.23
C LYS A 189 -10.44 15.20 3.50
N PHE A 190 -9.63 15.97 4.22
CA PHE A 190 -8.66 16.89 3.63
C PHE A 190 -7.67 16.16 2.71
N LEU A 191 -7.05 15.08 3.19
CA LEU A 191 -6.11 14.27 2.40
C LEU A 191 -6.80 13.66 1.17
N SER A 192 -8.06 13.26 1.28
CA SER A 192 -8.85 12.77 0.14
C SER A 192 -9.08 13.86 -0.92
N GLN A 193 -9.38 15.10 -0.52
CA GLN A 193 -9.50 16.23 -1.44
C GLN A 193 -8.15 16.61 -2.06
N LEU A 194 -7.08 16.59 -1.27
CA LEU A 194 -5.71 16.76 -1.77
C LEU A 194 -5.36 15.74 -2.85
N ALA A 195 -5.65 14.45 -2.62
CA ALA A 195 -5.44 13.40 -3.61
C ALA A 195 -6.25 13.62 -4.89
N LEU A 196 -7.49 14.11 -4.76
CA LEU A 196 -8.33 14.47 -5.91
C LEU A 196 -7.71 15.60 -6.73
N ALA A 197 -7.33 16.71 -6.07
CA ALA A 197 -6.70 17.86 -6.70
C ALA A 197 -5.39 17.48 -7.43
N LEU A 198 -4.53 16.67 -6.81
CA LEU A 198 -3.31 16.16 -7.45
C LEU A 198 -3.61 15.29 -8.68
N SER A 199 -4.77 14.66 -8.73
CA SER A 199 -5.17 13.76 -9.81
C SER A 199 -5.88 14.45 -10.98
N GLU A 200 -6.19 15.75 -10.89
CA GLU A 200 -7.02 16.44 -11.89
C GLU A 200 -6.43 16.41 -13.30
N LYS A 201 -5.11 16.58 -13.43
CA LYS A 201 -4.43 16.64 -14.73
C LYS A 201 -4.11 15.29 -15.37
N TYR A 202 -4.54 14.18 -14.75
CA TYR A 202 -4.36 12.84 -15.31
C TYR A 202 -5.40 12.46 -16.39
N ARG A 203 -6.40 13.33 -16.62
CA ARG A 203 -7.50 13.10 -17.56
C ARG A 203 -7.50 14.14 -18.68
#